data_AF-A0A2E4CSW8-F1
#
_entry.id   AF-A0A2E4CSW8-F1
#
_cell.length_a   1.000
_cell.length_b   1.000
_cell.length_c   1.000
_cell.angle_alpha   90.00
_cell.angle_beta   90.00
_cell.angle_gamma   90.00
#
_symmetry.space_group_name_H-M   'P 1'
#
loop_
_entity.id
_entity.type
_entity.pdbx_description
1 polymer ?
#
loop_
_entity_poly.entity_id
_entity_poly.type
_entity_poly.pdbx_seq_one_letter_code
_entity_poly.pdbx_strand_id
1 'polypeptide(L)'
;MTFADGGTERFGSPERASLEVAIRFTDRRVPREILLDPALGAAEAFMDGRLTIERGDVMDMVDLFTRNAPWEAGARYTRPHALKKIANRIAFHGEQVNNAVRSRANVSHHYDIGNDLYRLMLDAEHMQYSCAYWDDGVETLTGAQEA
;
A
#
# COMPACT_ATOMS: atom_id res chain seq x y z
N MET A 1 -11.98 -9.69 7.84
CA MET A 1 -10.67 -10.30 7.51
C MET A 1 -10.84 -11.80 7.49
N THR A 2 -10.41 -12.45 6.42
CA THR A 2 -10.45 -13.91 6.24
C THR A 2 -9.02 -14.45 6.25
N PHE A 3 -8.73 -15.43 7.09
CA PHE A 3 -7.42 -16.07 7.18
C PHE A 3 -7.31 -17.27 6.23
N ALA A 4 -6.08 -17.73 5.99
CA ALA A 4 -5.81 -18.82 5.06
C ALA A 4 -6.38 -20.19 5.49
N ASP A 5 -6.75 -20.35 6.76
CA ASP A 5 -7.48 -21.53 7.25
C ASP A 5 -9.01 -21.41 7.12
N GLY A 6 -9.49 -20.31 6.53
CA GLY A 6 -10.91 -20.01 6.38
C GLY A 6 -11.53 -19.35 7.60
N GLY A 7 -10.78 -19.16 8.69
CA GLY A 7 -11.24 -18.40 9.85
C GLY A 7 -11.54 -16.95 9.47
N THR A 8 -12.59 -16.37 10.04
CA THR A 8 -12.99 -14.99 9.75
C THR A 8 -13.08 -14.17 11.03
N GLU A 9 -12.51 -12.98 10.99
CA GLU A 9 -12.62 -11.99 12.06
C GLU A 9 -13.17 -10.67 11.52
N ARG A 10 -14.06 -10.04 12.28
CA ARG A 10 -14.65 -8.74 11.98
C ARG A 10 -14.21 -7.75 13.05
N PHE A 11 -13.73 -6.59 12.60
CA PHE A 11 -13.26 -5.51 13.46
C PHE A 11 -14.13 -4.25 13.25
N GLY A 12 -14.21 -3.41 14.27
CA GLY A 12 -15.00 -2.17 14.27
C GLY A 12 -16.48 -2.36 14.62
N SER A 13 -17.15 -1.25 14.90
CA SER A 13 -18.61 -1.17 15.12
C SER A 13 -19.31 -0.65 13.86
N PRO A 14 -20.52 -1.14 13.54
CA PRO A 14 -21.29 -0.63 12.41
C PRO A 14 -21.82 0.78 12.71
N GLU A 15 -21.05 1.80 12.37
CA GLU A 15 -21.51 3.19 12.29
C GLU A 15 -21.91 3.54 10.85
N ARG A 16 -22.85 4.48 10.68
CA ARG A 16 -23.46 4.87 9.39
C ARG A 16 -22.46 5.37 8.32
N ALA A 17 -21.20 5.61 8.67
CA ALA A 17 -20.14 6.08 7.77
C ALA A 17 -18.86 5.23 7.84
N SER A 18 -18.97 3.95 8.22
CA SER A 18 -17.81 3.06 8.32
C SER A 18 -17.39 2.52 6.94
N LEU A 19 -16.08 2.59 6.65
CA LEU A 19 -15.49 1.92 5.48
C LEU A 19 -15.68 0.40 5.62
N GLU A 20 -16.40 -0.21 4.68
CA GLU A 20 -16.62 -1.66 4.67
C GLU A 20 -15.59 -2.38 3.80
N VAL A 21 -14.39 -2.59 4.35
CA VAL A 21 -13.31 -3.32 3.67
C VAL A 21 -13.24 -4.77 4.14
N ALA A 22 -13.20 -5.71 3.21
CA ALA A 22 -12.92 -7.11 3.50
C ALA A 22 -11.66 -7.56 2.78
N ILE A 23 -10.68 -8.06 3.53
CA ILE A 23 -9.45 -8.64 3.00
C ILE A 23 -9.34 -10.13 3.36
N ARG A 24 -8.64 -10.87 2.52
CA ARG A 24 -8.30 -12.28 2.71
C ARG A 24 -6.80 -12.51 2.59
N PHE A 25 -6.24 -13.28 3.51
CA PHE A 25 -4.90 -13.85 3.38
C PHE A 25 -4.99 -15.24 2.76
N THR A 26 -4.24 -15.49 1.70
CA THR A 26 -4.26 -16.79 1.00
C THR A 26 -3.25 -17.77 1.57
N ASP A 27 -2.29 -17.29 2.39
CA ASP A 27 -1.34 -18.14 3.10
C ASP A 27 -1.14 -17.69 4.56
N ARG A 28 -0.71 -18.61 5.42
CA ARG A 28 -0.66 -18.41 6.88
C ARG A 28 0.52 -17.53 7.34
N ARG A 29 1.46 -17.19 6.45
CA ARG A 29 2.66 -16.41 6.78
C ARG A 29 2.40 -14.91 6.67
N VAL A 30 1.47 -14.49 5.82
CA VAL A 30 1.16 -13.07 5.54
C VAL A 30 0.98 -12.24 6.82
N PRO A 31 0.18 -12.64 7.83
CA PRO A 31 0.04 -11.82 9.04
C PRO A 31 1.37 -11.58 9.76
N ARG A 32 2.23 -12.62 9.84
CA ARG A 32 3.54 -12.52 10.47
C ARG A 32 4.48 -11.63 9.65
N GLU A 33 4.47 -11.76 8.33
CA GLU A 33 5.30 -10.96 7.43
C GLU A 33 4.93 -9.47 7.53
N ILE A 34 3.64 -9.13 7.56
CA ILE A 34 3.15 -7.76 7.78
C ILE A 34 3.59 -7.24 9.16
N LEU A 35 3.56 -8.06 10.21
CA LEU A 35 4.01 -7.62 11.54
C LEU A 35 5.53 -7.41 11.63
N LEU A 36 6.31 -8.15 10.84
CA LEU A 36 7.77 -8.03 10.80
C LEU A 36 8.22 -6.83 9.96
N ASP A 37 7.51 -6.54 8.87
CA ASP A 37 7.68 -5.34 8.06
C ASP A 37 6.35 -4.60 7.84
N PRO A 38 5.93 -3.76 8.81
CA PRO A 38 4.70 -2.98 8.70
C PRO A 38 4.74 -1.89 7.62
N ALA A 39 5.93 -1.54 7.09
CA ALA A 39 6.07 -0.50 6.10
C ALA A 39 5.73 -1.00 4.68
N LEU A 40 6.10 -2.24 4.35
CA LEU A 40 5.92 -2.80 3.00
C LEU A 40 5.14 -4.11 2.95
N GLY A 41 5.11 -4.90 4.03
CA GLY A 41 4.65 -6.29 3.98
C GLY A 41 3.22 -6.47 3.47
N ALA A 42 2.32 -5.53 3.74
CA ALA A 42 0.94 -5.58 3.23
C ALA A 42 0.87 -5.30 1.71
N ALA A 43 1.66 -4.35 1.22
CA ALA A 43 1.73 -4.01 -0.20
C ALA A 43 2.39 -5.14 -1.00
N GLU A 44 3.47 -5.73 -0.50
CA GLU A 44 4.13 -6.88 -1.12
C GLU A 44 3.21 -8.09 -1.17
N ALA A 45 2.50 -8.40 -0.07
CA ALA A 45 1.53 -9.48 -0.05
C ALA A 45 0.38 -9.25 -1.05
N PHE A 46 -0.07 -8.01 -1.23
CA PHE A 46 -1.08 -7.66 -2.22
C PHE A 46 -0.56 -7.87 -3.66
N MET A 47 0.63 -7.35 -3.97
CA MET A 47 1.27 -7.52 -5.29
C MET A 47 1.55 -9.00 -5.61
N ASP A 48 1.94 -9.81 -4.62
CA ASP A 48 2.16 -11.24 -4.76
C ASP A 48 0.83 -12.06 -4.80
N GLY A 49 -0.34 -11.41 -4.69
CA GLY A 49 -1.65 -12.06 -4.67
C GLY A 49 -1.95 -12.85 -3.38
N ARG A 50 -1.14 -12.66 -2.33
CA ARG A 50 -1.24 -13.33 -1.03
C ARG A 50 -2.16 -12.61 -0.05
N LEU A 51 -2.43 -11.35 -0.32
CA LEU A 51 -3.49 -10.54 0.28
C LEU A 51 -4.44 -10.11 -0.84
N THR A 52 -5.72 -10.47 -0.73
CA THR A 52 -6.75 -10.07 -1.70
C THR A 52 -7.84 -9.24 -1.06
N ILE A 53 -8.36 -8.25 -1.76
CA ILE A 53 -9.50 -7.43 -1.33
C ILE A 53 -10.78 -8.10 -1.87
N GLU A 54 -11.65 -8.55 -0.97
CA GLU A 54 -12.93 -9.21 -1.28
C GLU A 54 -14.12 -8.21 -1.26
N ARG A 55 -13.96 -7.07 -0.60
CA ARG A 55 -14.92 -5.95 -0.58
C ARG A 55 -14.18 -4.62 -0.41
N GLY A 56 -14.61 -3.60 -1.16
CA GLY A 56 -13.91 -2.33 -1.30
C GLY A 56 -12.83 -2.38 -2.38
N ASP A 57 -12.03 -1.34 -2.49
CA ASP A 57 -10.87 -1.27 -3.38
C ASP A 57 -9.55 -0.96 -2.64
N VAL A 58 -8.48 -0.81 -3.41
CA VAL A 58 -7.15 -0.51 -2.86
C VAL A 58 -7.11 0.84 -2.15
N MET A 59 -7.89 1.83 -2.61
CA MET A 59 -7.96 3.14 -1.99
C MET A 59 -8.72 3.08 -0.67
N ASP A 60 -9.81 2.31 -0.61
CA ASP A 60 -10.52 2.06 0.65
C ASP A 60 -9.60 1.37 1.69
N MET A 61 -8.77 0.43 1.24
CA MET A 61 -7.79 -0.25 2.09
C MET A 61 -6.70 0.72 2.59
N VAL A 62 -6.19 1.59 1.71
CA VAL A 62 -5.22 2.63 2.09
C VAL A 62 -5.83 3.63 3.08
N ASP A 63 -7.05 4.10 2.83
CA ASP A 63 -7.79 5.00 3.72
C ASP A 63 -8.04 4.36 5.09
N LEU A 64 -8.41 3.07 5.12
CA LEU A 64 -8.55 2.32 6.36
C LEU A 64 -7.23 2.31 7.15
N PHE A 65 -6.09 2.07 6.50
CA PHE A 65 -4.80 2.04 7.18
C PHE A 65 -4.33 3.41 7.65
N THR A 66 -4.52 4.47 6.86
CA THR A 66 -4.12 5.83 7.24
C THR A 66 -4.94 6.35 8.42
N ARG A 67 -6.26 6.10 8.45
CA ARG A 67 -7.12 6.47 9.60
C ARG A 67 -6.74 5.77 10.90
N ASN A 68 -6.10 4.60 10.81
CA ASN A 68 -5.64 3.82 11.96
C ASN A 68 -4.13 4.00 12.25
N ALA A 69 -3.46 4.93 11.56
CA ALA A 69 -2.04 5.17 11.75
C ALA A 69 -1.78 5.91 13.09
N PRO A 70 -0.85 5.42 13.94
CA PRO A 70 -0.53 6.06 15.23
C PRO A 70 -0.06 7.51 15.14
N TRP A 71 0.43 7.93 13.97
CA TRP A 71 0.90 9.29 13.69
C TRP A 71 -0.23 10.32 13.75
N GLU A 72 -1.46 9.93 13.39
CA GLU A 72 -2.68 10.75 13.48
C GLU A 72 -3.23 10.79 14.93
N ALA A 73 -2.97 9.75 15.73
CA ALA A 73 -3.48 9.60 17.09
C ALA A 73 -2.62 10.26 18.19
N GLY A 74 -1.64 11.10 17.81
CA GLY A 74 -0.75 11.79 18.76
C GLY A 74 0.23 10.87 19.48
N ALA A 75 0.54 9.69 18.92
CA ALA A 75 1.51 8.78 19.51
C ALA A 75 2.91 9.42 19.53
N ARG A 76 3.37 9.81 20.73
CA ARG A 76 4.76 10.23 20.96
C ARG A 76 5.68 9.09 20.54
N TYR A 77 6.65 9.40 19.68
CA TYR A 77 7.77 8.53 19.33
C TYR A 77 8.48 8.06 20.61
N THR A 78 8.07 6.91 21.14
CA THR A 78 8.80 6.22 22.19
C THR A 78 10.01 5.60 21.52
N ARG A 79 11.21 6.13 21.84
CA ARG A 79 12.47 5.63 21.29
C ARG A 79 12.48 4.10 21.38
N PRO A 80 12.69 3.38 20.26
CA PRO A 80 12.74 1.93 20.31
C PRO A 80 13.85 1.49 21.28
N HIS A 81 13.50 0.62 22.22
CA HIS A 81 14.44 0.00 23.15
C HIS A 81 15.60 -0.61 22.35
N ALA A 82 16.84 -0.57 22.88
CA ALA A 82 18.05 -0.93 22.14
C ALA A 82 17.97 -2.29 21.41
N LEU A 83 17.22 -3.25 21.94
CA LEU A 83 16.96 -4.55 21.33
C LEU A 83 16.14 -4.47 20.04
N LYS A 84 15.12 -3.59 19.99
CA LYS A 84 14.32 -3.36 18.77
C LYS A 84 15.16 -2.70 17.68
N LYS A 85 16.12 -1.84 18.03
CA LYS A 85 17.11 -1.30 17.08
C LYS A 85 18.01 -2.38 16.49
N ILE A 86 18.50 -3.30 17.31
CA ILE A 86 19.37 -4.39 16.86
C ILE A 86 18.58 -5.38 15.98
N ALA A 87 17.38 -5.76 16.40
CA ALA A 87 16.50 -6.62 15.62
C ALA A 87 16.16 -5.98 14.26
N ASN A 88 15.77 -4.70 14.25
CA ASN A 88 15.51 -3.97 13.00
C ASN A 88 16.77 -3.86 12.13
N ARG A 89 17.97 -3.74 12.71
CA ARG A 89 19.22 -3.66 11.94
C ARG A 89 19.60 -4.99 11.29
N ILE A 90 19.35 -6.10 11.98
CA ILE A 90 19.57 -7.46 11.47
C ILE A 90 18.51 -7.79 10.41
N ALA A 91 17.24 -7.47 10.67
CA ALA A 91 16.16 -7.61 9.70
C ALA A 91 16.46 -6.80 8.43
N PHE A 92 16.82 -5.52 8.57
CA PHE A 92 17.21 -4.65 7.46
C PHE A 92 18.39 -5.21 6.64
N HIS A 93 19.39 -5.82 7.27
CA HIS A 93 20.49 -6.48 6.53
C HIS A 93 20.03 -7.75 5.81
N GLY A 94 19.15 -8.55 6.41
CA GLY A 94 18.58 -9.74 5.76
C GLY A 94 17.67 -9.37 4.59
N GLU A 95 16.85 -8.33 4.75
CA GLU A 95 16.01 -7.75 3.71
C GLU A 95 16.85 -7.14 2.60
N GLN A 96 17.92 -6.39 2.88
CA GLN A 96 18.80 -5.89 1.83
C GLN A 96 19.40 -7.01 0.99
N VAL A 97 19.76 -8.15 1.59
CA VAL A 97 20.31 -9.29 0.85
C VAL A 97 19.23 -10.01 0.04
N ASN A 98 18.06 -10.29 0.62
CA ASN A 98 16.94 -10.92 -0.10
C ASN A 98 16.35 -10.02 -1.19
N ASN A 99 16.19 -8.73 -0.88
CA ASN A 99 15.70 -7.72 -1.80
C ASN A 99 16.76 -7.42 -2.87
N ALA A 100 18.07 -7.48 -2.59
CA ALA A 100 19.10 -7.40 -3.64
C ALA A 100 19.12 -8.65 -4.54
N VAL A 101 18.87 -9.85 -4.01
CA VAL A 101 18.78 -11.08 -4.82
C VAL A 101 17.52 -11.09 -5.68
N ARG A 102 16.36 -10.72 -5.11
CA ARG A 102 15.06 -10.62 -5.80
C ARG A 102 15.03 -9.42 -6.77
N SER A 103 15.57 -8.26 -6.35
CA SER A 103 15.79 -7.11 -7.23
C SER A 103 16.77 -7.46 -8.33
N ARG A 104 17.91 -8.12 -8.09
CA ARG A 104 18.85 -8.49 -9.16
C ARG A 104 18.23 -9.47 -10.18
N ALA A 105 17.31 -10.33 -9.76
CA ALA A 105 16.52 -11.17 -10.67
C ALA A 105 15.46 -10.36 -11.45
N ASN A 106 14.97 -9.24 -10.90
CA ASN A 106 14.02 -8.32 -11.55
C ASN A 106 14.68 -7.17 -12.33
N VAL A 107 15.95 -6.84 -12.06
CA VAL A 107 16.68 -5.64 -12.53
C VAL A 107 17.18 -5.77 -13.98
N SER A 108 16.88 -6.85 -14.69
CA SER A 108 17.03 -6.88 -16.16
C SER A 108 15.85 -6.24 -16.92
N HIS A 109 14.81 -5.80 -16.22
CA HIS A 109 13.81 -4.91 -16.80
C HIS A 109 14.03 -3.52 -16.20
N HIS A 110 14.90 -2.74 -16.83
CA HIS A 110 14.74 -1.29 -16.74
C HIS A 110 13.26 -1.00 -17.00
N TYR A 111 12.61 -0.26 -16.11
CA TYR A 111 11.26 0.26 -16.32
C TYR A 111 11.31 1.27 -17.47
N ASP A 112 11.60 0.77 -18.66
CA ASP A 112 11.33 1.40 -19.94
C ASP A 112 9.82 1.25 -20.20
N ILE A 113 9.04 1.60 -19.17
CA ILE A 113 7.64 1.89 -19.29
C ILE A 113 7.65 3.21 -20.04
N GLY A 114 7.82 3.12 -21.35
CA GLY A 114 7.91 4.28 -22.21
C GLY A 114 6.62 5.11 -22.14
N ASN A 115 6.59 6.18 -22.92
CA ASN A 115 5.42 7.06 -22.98
C ASN A 115 4.11 6.35 -23.35
N ASP A 116 4.17 5.11 -23.85
CA ASP A 116 2.98 4.31 -24.19
C ASP A 116 2.08 4.06 -22.99
N LEU A 117 2.62 3.79 -21.79
CA LEU A 117 1.77 3.68 -20.60
C LEU A 117 1.21 5.04 -20.21
N TYR A 118 2.06 6.07 -20.18
CA TYR A 118 1.64 7.40 -19.76
C TYR A 118 0.54 7.95 -20.67
N ARG A 119 0.55 7.65 -21.97
CA ARG A 119 -0.52 8.03 -22.92
C ARG A 119 -1.87 7.36 -22.63
N LEU A 120 -1.88 6.22 -21.94
CA LEU A 120 -3.12 5.55 -21.53
C LEU A 120 -3.73 6.15 -20.26
N MET A 121 -2.96 6.91 -19.48
CA MET A 121 -3.36 7.38 -18.14
C MET A 121 -3.45 8.90 -18.02
N LEU A 122 -2.50 9.63 -18.63
CA LEU A 122 -2.43 11.08 -18.54
C LEU A 122 -3.37 11.73 -19.55
N ASP A 123 -3.60 13.02 -19.37
CA ASP A 123 -4.31 13.82 -20.35
C ASP A 123 -3.55 13.84 -21.69
N ALA A 124 -4.28 13.77 -22.80
CA ALA A 124 -3.67 13.63 -24.12
C ALA A 124 -3.01 14.92 -24.63
N GLU A 125 -3.35 16.07 -24.05
CA GLU A 125 -2.96 17.39 -24.56
C GLU A 125 -1.60 17.83 -24.01
N HIS A 126 -1.40 17.67 -22.71
CA HIS A 126 -0.23 18.15 -21.99
C HIS A 126 0.64 17.03 -21.42
N MET A 127 0.10 15.82 -21.26
CA MET A 127 0.80 14.66 -20.68
C MET A 127 1.41 15.01 -19.32
N GLN A 128 0.67 15.74 -18.48
CA GLN A 128 1.18 16.23 -17.20
C GLN A 128 1.18 15.14 -16.14
N TYR A 129 2.35 14.83 -15.60
CA TYR A 129 2.49 13.95 -14.44
C TYR A 129 2.69 14.74 -13.13
N SER A 130 1.72 15.60 -12.87
CA SER A 130 1.60 16.45 -11.68
C SER A 130 0.16 16.47 -11.20
N CYS A 131 -0.06 16.96 -9.97
CA CYS A 131 -1.41 17.18 -9.47
C CYS A 131 -2.13 18.22 -10.31
N ALA A 132 -3.33 17.88 -10.77
CA ALA A 132 -4.25 18.80 -11.42
C ALA A 132 -5.01 19.66 -10.39
N TYR A 133 -5.57 20.78 -10.83
CA TYR A 133 -6.41 21.65 -10.02
C TYR A 133 -7.89 21.51 -10.42
N TRP A 134 -8.74 21.12 -9.47
CA TRP A 134 -10.17 20.87 -9.72
C TRP A 134 -11.02 22.00 -9.15
N ASP A 135 -11.33 23.00 -9.98
CA ASP A 135 -12.21 24.13 -9.63
C ASP A 135 -13.69 23.83 -9.98
N ASP A 136 -14.58 24.69 -9.50
CA ASP A 136 -16.02 24.60 -9.75
C ASP A 136 -16.32 24.60 -11.27
N GLY A 137 -16.96 23.52 -11.74
CA GLY A 137 -17.32 23.35 -13.15
C GLY A 137 -16.26 22.66 -14.03
N VAL A 138 -15.12 22.26 -13.46
CA VAL A 138 -14.13 21.42 -14.16
C VAL A 138 -14.54 19.95 -14.06
N GLU A 139 -14.84 19.34 -15.20
CA GLU A 139 -15.30 17.93 -15.27
C GLU A 139 -14.31 16.99 -15.95
N THR A 140 -13.20 17.50 -16.50
CA THR A 140 -12.24 16.70 -17.28
C THR A 140 -10.83 16.84 -16.73
N LEU A 141 -10.02 15.78 -16.87
CA LEU A 141 -8.62 15.81 -16.47
C LEU A 141 -7.85 16.89 -17.22
N THR A 142 -8.06 17.02 -18.54
CA THR A 142 -7.44 18.10 -19.33
C THR A 142 -7.77 19.47 -18.77
N GLY A 143 -9.06 19.76 -18.53
CA GLY A 143 -9.46 21.06 -17.98
C GLY A 143 -8.84 21.32 -16.60
N ALA A 144 -8.68 20.28 -15.78
CA ALA A 144 -8.04 20.40 -14.48
C ALA A 144 -6.51 20.63 -14.55
N GLN A 145 -5.85 20.24 -15.64
CA GLN A 145 -4.41 20.49 -15.86
C GLN A 145 -4.14 21.89 -16.45
N GLU A 146 -5.18 22.60 -16.89
CA GLU A 146 -5.10 23.95 -17.47
C GLU A 146 -5.55 25.06 -16.52
N ALA A 147 -6.29 24.71 -15.48
CA ALA A 147 -6.81 25.64 -14.46
C ALA A 147 -5.69 26.23 -13.59
#